data_AF-A0A9J6C252-F1
#
_entry.id   AF-A0A9J6C252-F1
#
_cell.length_a   1.000
_cell.length_b   1.000
_cell.length_c   1.000
_cell.angle_alpha   90.00
_cell.angle_beta   90.00
_cell.angle_gamma   90.00
#
_symmetry.space_group_name_H-M   'P 1'
#
loop_
_entity.id
_entity.type
_entity.pdbx_description
1 polymer ?
#
loop_
_entity_poly.entity_id
_entity_poly.type
_entity_poly.pdbx_seq_one_letter_code
_entity_poly.pdbx_strand_id
1 'polypeptide(L)'
;MASETIHIGGDQNMDYQMVAQIVEGLRKEQKTLAPFNARLNMHTEVRTLTFWRAIISECLASFIYVFIVCGAAAGAGIGASVSSVLLSTSLASGLTIAVLTHCFLHISGAHINPAVTLACFVTRLISPLRTAMYIAAQLGGGIAGAALLYGYVFEKL
;
A
#
# COMPACT_ATOMS: atom_id res chain seq x y z
N MET A 1 21.50 49.01 27.11
CA MET A 1 21.64 48.05 25.99
C MET A 1 20.75 46.87 26.32
N ALA A 2 19.58 46.83 25.68
CA ALA A 2 18.51 45.88 25.96
C ALA A 2 18.90 44.48 25.47
N SER A 3 18.84 43.50 26.35
CA SER A 3 18.88 42.09 25.99
C SER A 3 17.46 41.65 25.71
N GLU A 4 17.03 41.74 24.45
CA GLU A 4 15.79 41.12 23.98
C GLU A 4 16.00 39.60 23.91
N THR A 5 15.75 38.95 25.04
CA THR A 5 15.52 37.51 25.09
C THR A 5 14.20 37.27 24.37
N ILE A 6 14.24 36.75 23.14
CA ILE A 6 13.07 36.32 22.39
C ILE A 6 12.43 35.16 23.17
N HIS A 7 11.52 35.53 24.06
CA HIS A 7 10.60 34.64 24.73
C HIS A 7 9.58 34.25 23.67
N ILE A 8 9.86 33.20 22.89
CA ILE A 8 8.81 32.53 22.12
C ILE A 8 7.87 31.95 23.18
N GLY A 9 6.80 32.70 23.45
CA GLY A 9 5.73 32.30 24.33
C GLY A 9 5.27 30.91 23.90
N GLY A 10 5.52 29.92 24.76
CA GLY A 10 4.83 28.66 24.72
C GLY A 10 3.36 28.97 24.92
N ASP A 11 2.64 29.08 23.81
CA ASP A 11 1.23 29.44 23.80
C ASP A 11 0.43 28.31 24.45
N GLN A 12 -0.25 28.62 25.55
CA GLN A 12 -1.17 27.71 26.24
C GLN A 12 -2.49 27.53 25.46
N ASN A 13 -2.54 27.97 24.20
CA ASN A 13 -3.70 27.77 23.34
C ASN A 13 -3.93 26.28 23.06
N MET A 14 -5.12 25.80 23.42
CA MET A 14 -5.57 24.41 23.22
C MET A 14 -5.44 23.94 21.75
N ASP A 15 -5.53 24.84 20.78
CA ASP A 15 -5.39 24.50 19.36
C ASP A 15 -3.96 24.07 19.00
N TYR A 16 -2.92 24.70 19.58
CA TYR A 16 -1.53 24.31 19.32
C TYR A 16 -1.22 22.94 19.93
N GLN A 17 -1.79 22.64 21.10
CA GLN A 17 -1.63 21.31 21.71
C GLN A 17 -2.35 20.23 20.89
N MET A 18 -3.56 20.50 20.38
CA MET A 18 -4.26 19.57 19.48
C MET A 18 -3.48 19.32 18.18
N VAL A 19 -2.99 20.39 17.54
CA VAL A 19 -2.17 20.28 16.32
C VAL A 19 -0.87 19.55 16.61
N ALA A 20 -0.20 19.84 17.72
CA ALA A 20 1.03 19.14 18.12
C ALA A 20 0.77 17.65 18.35
N GLN A 21 -0.34 17.27 19.00
CA GLN A 21 -0.71 15.86 19.21
C GLN A 21 -1.01 15.15 17.89
N ILE A 22 -1.71 15.79 16.95
CA ILE A 22 -1.98 15.22 15.62
C ILE A 22 -0.66 15.07 14.85
N VAL A 23 0.21 16.08 14.85
CA VAL A 23 1.52 16.06 14.19
C VAL A 23 2.43 14.99 14.80
N GLU A 24 2.43 14.82 16.11
CA GLU A 24 3.17 13.76 16.79
C GLU A 24 2.60 12.37 16.53
N GLY A 25 1.28 12.24 16.41
CA GLY A 25 0.60 11.02 15.97
C GLY A 25 1.04 10.61 14.57
N LEU A 26 0.98 11.55 13.61
CA LEU A 26 1.45 11.35 12.24
C LEU A 26 2.96 11.05 12.18
N ARG A 27 3.76 11.70 13.03
CA ARG A 27 5.20 11.43 13.14
C ARG A 27 5.50 10.05 13.70
N LYS A 28 4.71 9.55 14.67
CA LYS A 28 4.85 8.19 15.21
C LYS A 28 4.46 7.15 14.17
N GLU A 29 3.39 7.36 13.41
CA GLU A 29 3.02 6.54 12.25
C GLU A 29 4.20 6.48 11.25
N GLN A 30 4.78 7.63 10.90
CA GLN A 30 5.92 7.69 9.99
C GLN A 30 7.19 7.01 10.53
N LYS A 31 7.46 7.08 11.84
CA LYS A 31 8.61 6.42 12.47
C LYS A 31 8.42 4.90 12.58
N THR A 32 7.20 4.43 12.78
CA THR A 32 6.84 3.01 12.72
C THR A 32 7.04 2.45 11.31
N LEU A 33 6.85 3.26 10.28
CA LEU A 33 7.14 2.91 8.88
C LEU A 33 8.66 2.91 8.56
N ALA A 34 9.52 3.38 9.46
CA ALA A 34 10.94 3.62 9.24
C ALA A 34 11.92 2.64 9.91
N PRO A 35 11.64 1.32 9.94
CA PRO A 35 12.72 0.36 9.86
C PRO A 35 12.44 -0.69 8.78
N PHE A 36 12.24 -0.27 7.52
CA PHE A 36 12.32 -1.20 6.39
C PHE A 36 13.80 -1.54 6.13
N ASN A 37 14.31 -2.45 6.97
CA ASN A 37 15.56 -3.20 6.87
C ASN A 37 16.78 -2.46 6.29
N ALA A 38 17.51 -1.82 7.20
CA ALA A 38 18.90 -1.50 6.99
C ALA A 38 19.71 -2.76 6.65
N ARG A 39 20.24 -2.80 5.42
CA ARG A 39 21.39 -3.61 4.97
C ARG A 39 21.38 -5.11 5.33
N LEU A 40 20.57 -5.92 4.67
CA LEU A 40 20.86 -7.36 4.58
C LEU A 40 21.41 -7.73 3.20
N ASN A 41 22.42 -8.62 3.22
CA ASN A 41 23.17 -9.06 2.06
C ASN A 41 22.25 -9.81 1.06
N MET A 42 22.17 -9.27 -0.16
CA MET A 42 21.22 -9.64 -1.21
C MET A 42 21.20 -11.14 -1.60
N HIS A 43 22.30 -11.86 -1.43
CA HIS A 43 22.40 -13.29 -1.76
C HIS A 43 21.91 -14.22 -0.65
N THR A 44 21.89 -13.76 0.60
CA THR A 44 21.50 -14.58 1.75
C THR A 44 19.97 -14.54 1.95
N GLU A 45 19.33 -13.43 1.59
CA GLU A 45 17.89 -13.25 1.77
C GLU A 45 17.04 -14.00 0.73
N VAL A 46 17.54 -14.17 -0.50
CA VAL A 46 16.86 -14.89 -1.59
C VAL A 46 16.69 -16.39 -1.30
N ARG A 47 17.53 -16.96 -0.43
CA ARG A 47 17.42 -18.37 0.00
C ARG A 47 16.52 -18.57 1.23
N THR A 48 15.99 -17.50 1.81
CA THR A 48 15.15 -17.58 2.99
C THR A 48 13.69 -17.80 2.59
N LEU A 49 12.99 -18.73 3.25
CA LEU A 49 11.57 -19.01 2.99
C LEU A 49 10.68 -17.77 3.13
N THR A 50 11.08 -16.80 3.95
CA THR A 50 10.40 -15.50 4.10
C THR A 50 10.34 -14.70 2.80
N PHE A 51 11.37 -14.78 1.95
CA PHE A 51 11.41 -14.08 0.66
C PHE A 51 10.38 -14.64 -0.33
N TRP A 52 10.35 -15.97 -0.48
CA TRP A 52 9.37 -16.64 -1.33
C TRP A 52 7.94 -16.44 -0.82
N ARG A 53 7.74 -16.50 0.50
CA ARG A 53 6.45 -16.18 1.12
C ARG A 53 6.01 -14.74 0.83
N ALA A 54 6.94 -13.79 0.86
CA ALA A 54 6.67 -12.40 0.53
C ALA A 54 6.26 -12.23 -0.95
N ILE A 55 6.98 -12.85 -1.89
CA ILE A 55 6.63 -12.82 -3.32
C ILE A 55 5.22 -13.39 -3.56
N ILE A 56 4.90 -14.55 -2.96
CA ILE A 56 3.58 -15.17 -3.08
C ILE A 56 2.52 -14.25 -2.47
N SER A 57 2.82 -13.60 -1.35
CA SER A 57 1.89 -12.67 -0.73
C SER A 57 1.62 -11.41 -1.57
N GLU A 58 2.63 -10.88 -2.28
CA GLU A 58 2.45 -9.76 -3.22
C GLU A 58 1.61 -10.18 -4.42
N CYS A 59 1.86 -11.36 -4.98
CA CYS A 59 1.05 -11.92 -6.07
C CYS A 59 -0.41 -12.07 -5.63
N LEU A 60 -0.64 -12.68 -4.46
CA LEU A 60 -1.98 -12.92 -3.92
C LEU A 60 -2.70 -11.61 -3.57
N ALA A 61 -1.99 -10.65 -2.97
CA ALA A 61 -2.56 -9.35 -2.63
C ALA A 61 -2.95 -8.57 -3.89
N SER A 62 -2.09 -8.53 -4.91
CA SER A 62 -2.42 -7.89 -6.20
C SER A 62 -3.56 -8.60 -6.92
N PHE A 63 -3.63 -9.94 -6.85
CA PHE A 63 -4.75 -10.72 -7.37
C PHE A 63 -6.07 -10.32 -6.71
N ILE A 64 -6.14 -10.33 -5.37
CA ILE A 64 -7.36 -9.98 -4.62
C ILE A 64 -7.73 -8.52 -4.90
N TYR A 65 -6.76 -7.62 -4.92
CA TYR A 65 -7.00 -6.20 -5.17
C TYR A 65 -7.67 -5.96 -6.53
N VAL A 66 -7.10 -6.50 -7.61
CA VAL A 66 -7.66 -6.35 -8.97
C VAL A 66 -9.03 -7.03 -9.05
N PHE A 67 -9.18 -8.23 -8.50
CA PHE A 67 -10.45 -8.95 -8.53
C PHE A 67 -11.59 -8.16 -7.85
N ILE A 68 -11.37 -7.60 -6.67
CA ILE A 68 -12.41 -6.86 -5.94
C ILE A 68 -12.69 -5.51 -6.60
N VAL A 69 -11.65 -4.75 -6.98
CA VAL A 69 -11.84 -3.40 -7.55
C VAL A 69 -12.49 -3.46 -8.92
N CYS A 70 -11.99 -4.32 -9.81
CA CYS A 70 -12.61 -4.51 -11.12
C CYS A 70 -13.99 -5.19 -11.00
N GLY A 71 -14.16 -6.09 -10.04
CA GLY A 71 -15.46 -6.73 -9.76
C GLY A 71 -16.52 -5.74 -9.27
N ALA A 72 -16.14 -4.78 -8.42
CA ALA A 72 -17.03 -3.71 -7.98
C ALA A 72 -17.46 -2.82 -9.16
N ALA A 73 -16.53 -2.50 -10.06
CA ALA A 73 -16.84 -1.73 -11.27
C ALA A 73 -17.74 -2.52 -12.25
N ALA A 74 -17.47 -3.80 -12.47
CA ALA A 74 -18.25 -4.66 -13.36
C ALA A 74 -19.66 -4.96 -12.80
N GLY A 75 -19.78 -5.12 -11.48
CA GLY A 75 -21.04 -5.42 -10.79
C GLY A 75 -22.06 -4.29 -10.82
N ALA A 76 -21.65 -3.05 -11.11
CA ALA A 76 -22.56 -1.93 -11.27
C ALA A 76 -23.51 -2.11 -12.47
N GLY A 77 -23.12 -2.90 -13.48
CA GLY A 77 -23.98 -3.23 -14.62
C GLY A 77 -24.05 -2.14 -15.70
N ILE A 78 -24.47 -2.54 -16.90
CA ILE A 78 -24.59 -1.68 -18.07
C ILE A 78 -25.79 -0.74 -17.87
N GLY A 79 -25.55 0.58 -17.86
CA GLY A 79 -26.58 1.60 -17.65
C GLY A 79 -26.64 2.20 -16.24
N ALA A 80 -25.77 1.75 -15.32
CA ALA A 80 -25.64 2.40 -14.02
C ALA A 80 -25.11 3.83 -14.13
N SER A 81 -25.56 4.70 -13.22
CA SER A 81 -25.06 6.06 -13.11
C SER A 81 -23.57 6.05 -12.81
N VAL A 82 -22.82 6.87 -13.54
CA VAL A 82 -21.37 7.05 -13.38
C VAL A 82 -21.01 7.32 -11.90
N SER A 83 -21.79 8.14 -11.20
CA SER A 83 -21.57 8.40 -9.76
C SER A 83 -21.67 7.15 -8.89
N SER A 84 -22.55 6.21 -9.20
CA SER A 84 -22.71 4.97 -8.43
C SER A 84 -21.52 4.02 -8.64
N VAL A 85 -21.04 3.93 -9.89
CA VAL A 85 -19.86 3.12 -10.24
C VAL A 85 -18.59 3.70 -9.59
N LEU A 86 -18.39 5.01 -9.64
CA LEU A 86 -17.23 5.63 -8.98
C LEU A 86 -17.29 5.46 -7.46
N LEU A 87 -18.45 5.67 -6.84
CA LEU A 87 -18.59 5.55 -5.39
C LEU A 87 -18.27 4.12 -4.93
N SER A 88 -18.90 3.11 -5.55
CA SER A 88 -18.66 1.69 -5.22
C SER A 88 -17.20 1.29 -5.45
N THR A 89 -16.61 1.68 -6.58
CA THR A 89 -15.21 1.35 -6.91
C THR A 89 -14.22 2.04 -5.97
N SER A 90 -14.46 3.31 -5.60
CA SER A 90 -13.61 4.05 -4.67
C SER A 90 -13.64 3.45 -3.26
N LEU A 91 -14.83 3.09 -2.76
CA LEU A 91 -15.00 2.47 -1.46
C LEU A 91 -14.37 1.06 -1.46
N ALA A 92 -14.62 0.26 -2.50
CA ALA A 92 -14.01 -1.05 -2.65
C ALA A 92 -12.48 -0.96 -2.67
N SER A 93 -11.90 -0.03 -3.45
CA SER A 93 -10.46 0.17 -3.52
C SER A 93 -9.85 0.55 -2.17
N GLY A 94 -10.45 1.51 -1.47
CA GLY A 94 -9.97 1.96 -0.16
C GLY A 94 -10.04 0.88 0.93
N LEU A 95 -11.19 0.20 1.05
CA LEU A 95 -11.34 -0.88 2.03
C LEU A 95 -10.42 -2.06 1.71
N THR A 96 -10.30 -2.42 0.43
CA THR A 96 -9.47 -3.55 0.02
C THR A 96 -8.00 -3.28 0.34
N ILE A 97 -7.47 -2.09 0.01
CA ILE A 97 -6.08 -1.73 0.37
C ILE A 97 -5.90 -1.73 1.90
N ALA A 98 -6.85 -1.21 2.66
CA ALA A 98 -6.75 -1.20 4.13
C ALA A 98 -6.64 -2.63 4.70
N VAL A 99 -7.50 -3.55 4.25
CA VAL A 99 -7.50 -4.96 4.68
C VAL A 99 -6.23 -5.66 4.22
N LEU A 100 -5.86 -5.53 2.94
CA LEU A 100 -4.66 -6.18 2.40
C LEU A 100 -3.40 -5.67 3.08
N THR A 101 -3.32 -4.37 3.36
CA THR A 101 -2.20 -3.80 4.12
C THR A 101 -2.18 -4.42 5.50
N HIS A 102 -3.30 -4.47 6.23
CA HIS A 102 -3.33 -5.08 7.56
C HIS A 102 -2.86 -6.55 7.58
N CYS A 103 -3.23 -7.33 6.56
CA CYS A 103 -2.84 -8.75 6.46
C CYS A 103 -1.40 -8.96 5.98
N PHE A 104 -0.90 -8.14 5.05
CA PHE A 104 0.35 -8.41 4.33
C PHE A 104 1.51 -7.48 4.71
N LEU A 105 1.25 -6.45 5.53
CA LEU A 105 2.28 -5.49 5.99
C LEU A 105 3.44 -6.20 6.69
N HIS A 106 3.13 -7.18 7.56
CA HIS A 106 4.13 -7.90 8.33
C HIS A 106 4.84 -9.04 7.55
N ILE A 107 4.34 -9.39 6.35
CA ILE A 107 4.88 -10.49 5.54
C ILE A 107 5.79 -9.96 4.43
N SER A 108 5.31 -8.98 3.67
CA SER A 108 6.01 -8.44 2.49
C SER A 108 6.30 -6.93 2.57
N GLY A 109 5.57 -6.21 3.42
CA GLY A 109 5.50 -4.75 3.38
C GLY A 109 4.31 -4.22 2.58
N ALA A 110 3.45 -5.12 2.06
CA ALA A 110 2.22 -4.81 1.33
C ALA A 110 2.42 -3.73 0.25
N HIS A 111 3.36 -3.93 -0.67
CA HIS A 111 3.55 -2.97 -1.75
C HIS A 111 2.36 -2.99 -2.71
N ILE A 112 1.91 -4.19 -3.11
CA ILE A 112 0.71 -4.49 -3.93
C ILE A 112 0.72 -3.80 -5.31
N ASN A 113 1.74 -2.97 -5.56
CA ASN A 113 1.80 -1.99 -6.62
C ASN A 113 3.25 -1.85 -7.12
N PRO A 114 3.48 -1.97 -8.44
CA PRO A 114 4.81 -1.82 -9.01
C PRO A 114 5.37 -0.40 -8.84
N ALA A 115 4.54 0.63 -8.80
CA ALA A 115 4.97 2.01 -8.58
C ALA A 115 5.50 2.24 -7.15
N VAL A 116 4.87 1.63 -6.15
CA VAL A 116 5.33 1.67 -4.75
C VAL A 116 6.64 0.91 -4.60
N THR A 117 6.74 -0.27 -5.23
CA THR A 117 7.98 -1.05 -5.27
C THR A 117 9.11 -0.29 -5.96
N LEU A 118 8.81 0.44 -7.04
CA LEU A 118 9.81 1.27 -7.73
C LEU A 118 10.21 2.49 -6.90
N ALA A 119 9.27 3.12 -6.19
CA ALA A 119 9.56 4.22 -5.27
C ALA A 119 10.55 3.76 -4.19
N CYS A 120 10.27 2.63 -3.52
CA CYS A 120 11.19 2.06 -2.53
C CYS A 120 12.56 1.67 -3.13
N PHE A 121 12.62 1.29 -4.40
CA PHE A 121 13.88 1.05 -5.11
C PHE A 121 14.69 2.34 -5.31
N VAL A 122 14.06 3.43 -5.74
CA VAL A 122 14.72 4.74 -5.90
C VAL A 122 15.25 5.27 -4.57
N THR A 123 14.52 5.02 -3.47
CA THR A 123 14.96 5.34 -2.11
C THR A 123 16.06 4.39 -1.57
N ARG A 124 16.51 3.41 -2.37
CA ARG A 124 17.50 2.37 -2.03
C ARG A 124 17.11 1.53 -0.80
N LEU A 125 15.82 1.38 -0.54
CA LEU A 125 15.29 0.57 0.56
C LEU A 125 15.21 -0.93 0.22
N ILE A 126 15.26 -1.27 -1.08
CA ILE A 126 15.16 -2.64 -1.57
C ILE A 126 16.14 -2.92 -2.71
N SER A 127 16.54 -4.18 -2.82
CA SER A 127 17.47 -4.64 -3.86
C SER A 127 16.80 -4.68 -5.24
N PRO A 128 17.56 -4.41 -6.32
CA PRO A 128 17.03 -4.43 -7.69
C PRO A 128 16.43 -5.79 -8.09
N LEU A 129 17.02 -6.89 -7.63
CA LEU A 129 16.51 -8.24 -7.91
C LEU A 129 15.16 -8.50 -7.22
N ARG A 130 15.02 -8.05 -5.95
CA ARG A 130 13.76 -8.13 -5.22
C ARG A 130 12.68 -7.30 -5.89
N THR A 131 13.01 -6.07 -6.30
CA THR A 131 12.11 -5.19 -7.04
C THR A 131 11.59 -5.85 -8.31
N ALA A 132 12.47 -6.44 -9.12
CA ALA A 132 12.07 -7.12 -10.36
C ALA A 132 11.13 -8.32 -10.09
N MET A 133 11.43 -9.15 -9.08
CA MET A 133 10.58 -10.29 -8.70
C MET A 133 9.21 -9.84 -8.18
N TYR A 134 9.16 -8.78 -7.37
CA TYR A 134 7.91 -8.23 -6.83
C TYR A 134 7.04 -7.66 -7.95
N ILE A 135 7.63 -6.90 -8.89
CA ILE A 135 6.90 -6.38 -10.04
C ILE A 135 6.34 -7.53 -10.89
N ALA A 136 7.14 -8.56 -11.17
CA ALA A 136 6.66 -9.73 -11.91
C ALA A 136 5.49 -10.44 -11.20
N ALA A 137 5.59 -10.62 -9.88
CA ALA A 137 4.54 -11.23 -9.07
C ALA A 137 3.26 -10.38 -9.02
N GLN A 138 3.37 -9.06 -8.87
CA GLN A 138 2.25 -8.13 -8.85
C GLN A 138 1.52 -8.10 -10.21
N LEU A 139 2.28 -8.06 -11.31
CA LEU A 139 1.72 -8.13 -12.67
C LEU A 139 1.04 -9.48 -12.92
N GLY A 140 1.69 -10.58 -12.53
CA GLY A 140 1.11 -11.93 -12.66
C GLY A 140 -0.19 -12.08 -11.86
N GLY A 141 -0.21 -11.61 -10.61
CA GLY A 141 -1.40 -11.60 -9.75
C GLY A 141 -2.53 -10.76 -10.34
N GLY A 142 -2.22 -9.56 -10.83
CA GLY A 142 -3.20 -8.68 -11.47
C GLY A 142 -3.83 -9.28 -12.74
N ILE A 143 -3.01 -9.88 -13.60
CA ILE A 143 -3.50 -10.59 -14.81
C ILE A 143 -4.40 -11.76 -14.42
N ALA A 144 -3.99 -12.57 -13.44
CA ALA A 144 -4.79 -13.70 -12.96
C ALA A 144 -6.14 -13.24 -12.36
N GLY A 145 -6.15 -12.13 -11.61
CA GLY A 145 -7.37 -11.55 -11.04
C GLY A 145 -8.33 -11.06 -12.10
N ALA A 146 -7.81 -10.35 -13.11
CA ALA A 146 -8.60 -9.89 -14.26
C ALA A 146 -9.13 -11.07 -15.10
N ALA A 147 -8.32 -12.11 -15.33
CA ALA A 147 -8.72 -13.29 -16.08
C ALA A 147 -9.85 -14.08 -15.39
N LEU A 148 -9.77 -14.23 -14.07
CA LEU A 148 -10.82 -14.90 -13.30
C LEU A 148 -12.12 -14.10 -13.28
N LEU A 149 -12.01 -12.77 -13.14
CA LEU A 149 -13.18 -11.90 -13.26
C LEU A 149 -13.81 -11.96 -14.65
N TYR A 150 -13.00 -11.97 -15.71
CA TYR A 150 -13.50 -12.11 -17.08
C TYR A 150 -14.29 -13.40 -17.26
N GLY A 151 -13.79 -14.53 -16.74
CA GLY A 151 -14.52 -15.80 -16.74
C GLY A 151 -15.85 -15.73 -15.99
N TYR A 152 -15.86 -15.13 -14.79
CA TYR A 152 -17.09 -14.99 -13.99
C TYR A 152 -18.14 -14.10 -14.65
N VAL A 153 -17.72 -12.97 -15.22
CA VAL A 153 -18.62 -12.05 -15.92
C VAL A 153 -19.16 -12.66 -17.21
N PHE A 154 -18.34 -13.41 -17.94
CA PHE A 154 -18.76 -14.10 -19.16
C PHE A 154 -19.87 -15.12 -18.90
N GLU A 155 -19.84 -15.84 -17.78
CA GLU A 155 -20.91 -16.79 -17.41
C GLU A 155 -22.24 -16.10 -17.01
N LYS A 156 -22.20 -14.79 -16.73
CA LYS A 156 -23.37 -13.99 -16.34
C LYS A 156 -24.04 -13.25 -17.50
N LEU A 157 -23.47 -13.32 -18.70
CA LEU A 157 -24.00 -12.73 -19.95
C LEU A 157 -24.72 -13.78 -20.78
#